data_AF-A0A2E9NTT8-F1
#
_entry.id   AF-A0A2E9NTT8-F1
#
_cell.length_a   1.000
_cell.length_b   1.000
_cell.length_c   1.000
_cell.angle_alpha   90.00
_cell.angle_beta   90.00
_cell.angle_gamma   90.00
#
_symmetry.space_group_name_H-M   'P 1'
#
loop_
_entity.id
_entity.type
_entity.pdbx_description
1 polymer ?
#
loop_
_entity_poly.entity_id
_entity_poly.type
_entity_poly.pdbx_seq_one_letter_code
_entity_poly.pdbx_strand_id
1 'polypeptide(L)'
;MSHVNAEESLHALSGHHPLVIEGMGGYDTRNPLSVATIIYGALREHWAKERPQKPLILVTQGDPYEGRGISAITRSVSDRLGIYRILVFLDQSIVSYHAPNADRYKVRHEIPFSLLVNRLNDEDERVIPLINGLVDENLQNKTMKRQAEGKQGLPEYYRNFALLQEVTKVACKRICGELTVAQTSSYLDEYSISSFYRVGLNLGLIDESDMVLFPLER
;
A
#
# COMPACT_ATOMS: atom_id res chain seq x y z
N MET A 1 -8.95 -1.44 25.01
CA MET A 1 -7.95 -1.66 23.95
C MET A 1 -7.85 -3.15 23.75
N SER A 2 -8.47 -3.69 22.69
CA SER A 2 -8.33 -5.11 22.37
C SER A 2 -6.87 -5.38 22.08
N HIS A 3 -6.27 -6.34 22.78
CA HIS A 3 -5.03 -6.94 22.34
C HIS A 3 -5.31 -7.52 20.95
N VAL A 4 -4.92 -6.79 19.91
CA VAL A 4 -4.79 -7.37 18.57
C VAL A 4 -3.81 -8.52 18.76
N ASN A 5 -4.29 -9.74 18.57
CA ASN A 5 -3.42 -10.90 18.61
C ASN A 5 -2.55 -10.84 17.34
N ALA A 6 -1.38 -10.23 17.48
CA ALA A 6 -0.44 -9.92 16.40
C ALA A 6 -0.18 -11.15 15.50
N GLU A 7 0.08 -12.30 16.11
CA GLU A 7 0.31 -13.56 15.43
C GLU A 7 -0.92 -14.06 14.67
N GLU A 8 -2.12 -13.87 15.23
CA GLU A 8 -3.37 -14.23 14.56
C GLU A 8 -3.60 -13.37 13.31
N SER A 9 -3.29 -12.08 13.36
CA SER A 9 -3.41 -11.20 12.18
C SER A 9 -2.42 -11.57 11.07
N LEU A 10 -1.17 -11.91 11.39
CA LEU A 10 -0.19 -12.39 10.39
C LEU A 10 -0.59 -13.75 9.83
N HIS A 11 -1.08 -14.65 10.70
CA HIS A 11 -1.58 -15.95 10.27
C HIS A 11 -2.77 -15.81 9.33
N ALA A 12 -3.73 -14.93 9.66
CA ALA A 12 -4.85 -14.61 8.80
C ALA A 12 -4.39 -14.08 7.43
N LEU A 13 -3.39 -13.18 7.40
CA LEU A 13 -2.81 -12.68 6.15
C LEU A 13 -2.22 -13.80 5.28
N SER A 14 -1.43 -14.71 5.88
CA SER A 14 -0.72 -15.78 5.14
C SER A 14 -1.61 -16.73 4.33
N GLY A 15 -2.87 -16.87 4.74
CA GLY A 15 -3.87 -17.71 4.06
C GLY A 15 -4.50 -17.08 2.82
N HIS A 16 -4.14 -15.85 2.47
CA HIS A 16 -4.80 -15.07 1.41
C HIS A 16 -3.83 -14.64 0.30
N HIS A 17 -4.42 -14.21 -0.81
CA HIS A 17 -3.77 -13.42 -1.84
C HIS A 17 -4.00 -11.94 -1.54
N PRO A 18 -2.97 -11.19 -1.10
CA PRO A 18 -3.11 -9.78 -0.77
C PRO A 18 -3.24 -8.94 -2.04
N LEU A 19 -4.31 -8.16 -2.09
CA LEU A 19 -4.47 -7.05 -3.02
C LEU A 19 -4.11 -5.76 -2.27
N VAL A 20 -3.14 -5.01 -2.75
CA VAL A 20 -2.82 -3.64 -2.32
C VAL A 20 -3.27 -2.69 -3.42
N ILE A 21 -3.86 -1.55 -3.06
CA ILE A 21 -4.24 -0.51 -4.03
C ILE A 21 -3.57 0.79 -3.60
N GLU A 22 -2.73 1.34 -4.46
CA GLU A 22 -1.96 2.55 -4.20
C GLU A 22 -2.49 3.71 -5.04
N GLY A 23 -2.66 4.87 -4.41
CA GLY A 23 -3.28 6.01 -5.07
C GLY A 23 -3.26 7.28 -4.25
N MET A 24 -3.81 8.33 -4.86
CA MET A 24 -3.94 9.64 -4.25
C MET A 24 -4.96 9.63 -3.09
N GLY A 25 -4.66 10.39 -2.04
CA GLY A 25 -5.56 10.61 -0.91
C GLY A 25 -6.73 11.54 -1.23
N GLY A 26 -7.28 12.22 -0.21
CA GLY A 26 -8.47 13.06 -0.33
C GLY A 26 -8.41 14.23 -1.31
N TYR A 27 -7.24 14.57 -1.85
CA TYR A 27 -7.14 15.60 -2.91
C TYR A 27 -7.51 15.06 -4.30
N ASP A 28 -7.70 13.75 -4.47
CA ASP A 28 -8.22 13.19 -5.72
C ASP A 28 -9.65 13.67 -5.97
N THR A 29 -9.84 14.39 -7.08
CA THR A 29 -11.13 14.97 -7.49
C THR A 29 -11.95 14.03 -8.36
N ARG A 30 -11.38 12.91 -8.82
CA ARG A 30 -12.07 11.95 -9.67
C ARG A 30 -13.16 11.22 -8.88
N ASN A 31 -14.19 10.75 -9.58
CA ASN A 31 -15.24 9.96 -8.96
C ASN A 31 -14.68 8.59 -8.51
N PRO A 32 -14.71 8.27 -7.20
CA PRO A 32 -14.11 7.04 -6.68
C PRO A 32 -14.77 5.77 -7.24
N LEU A 33 -16.07 5.80 -7.55
CA LEU A 33 -16.77 4.66 -8.16
C LEU A 33 -16.30 4.41 -9.59
N SER A 34 -16.03 5.48 -10.36
CA SER A 34 -15.50 5.37 -11.71
C SER A 34 -14.08 4.79 -11.69
N VAL A 35 -13.22 5.30 -10.80
CA VAL A 35 -11.84 4.80 -10.65
C VAL A 35 -11.84 3.34 -10.18
N ALA A 36 -12.64 2.99 -9.16
CA ALA A 36 -12.82 1.60 -8.73
C ALA A 36 -13.36 0.71 -9.85
N THR A 37 -14.18 1.26 -10.74
CA THR A 37 -14.72 0.52 -11.89
C THR A 37 -13.63 0.09 -12.86
N ILE A 38 -12.71 1.02 -13.15
CA ILE A 38 -11.56 0.80 -14.02
C ILE A 38 -10.59 -0.20 -13.38
N ILE A 39 -10.23 0.00 -12.11
CA ILE A 39 -9.33 -0.89 -11.37
C ILE A 39 -9.86 -2.32 -11.37
N TYR A 40 -11.15 -2.51 -11.08
CA TYR A 40 -11.75 -3.83 -11.12
C TYR A 40 -11.66 -4.50 -12.51
N GLY A 41 -11.83 -3.72 -13.58
CA GLY A 41 -11.63 -4.21 -14.95
C GLY A 41 -10.18 -4.68 -15.17
N ALA A 42 -9.21 -3.83 -14.83
CA ALA A 42 -7.79 -4.12 -14.95
C ALA A 42 -7.37 -5.35 -14.11
N LEU A 43 -7.86 -5.46 -12.88
CA LEU A 43 -7.64 -6.64 -12.02
C LEU A 43 -8.18 -7.91 -12.65
N ARG A 44 -9.38 -7.87 -13.23
CA ARG A 44 -9.96 -9.03 -13.91
C ARG A 44 -9.16 -9.44 -15.15
N GLU A 45 -8.71 -8.49 -15.94
CA GLU A 45 -7.85 -8.76 -17.11
C GLU A 45 -6.50 -9.35 -16.70
N HIS A 46 -5.92 -8.83 -15.63
CA HIS A 46 -4.68 -9.34 -15.06
C HIS A 46 -4.84 -10.79 -14.57
N TRP A 47 -5.84 -11.04 -13.71
CA TRP A 47 -6.09 -12.38 -13.15
C TRP A 47 -6.67 -13.39 -14.14
N ALA A 48 -7.10 -12.96 -15.33
CA ALA A 48 -7.44 -13.87 -16.42
C ALA A 48 -6.21 -14.56 -17.02
N LYS A 49 -5.03 -13.94 -16.91
CA LYS A 49 -3.75 -14.52 -17.35
C LYS A 49 -3.19 -15.46 -16.30
N GLU A 50 -3.22 -15.02 -15.05
CA GLU A 50 -2.75 -15.79 -13.90
C GLU A 50 -3.67 -15.56 -12.70
N ARG A 51 -4.43 -16.61 -12.36
CA ARG A 51 -5.43 -16.51 -11.31
C ARG A 51 -4.77 -16.60 -9.92
N PRO A 52 -5.17 -15.78 -8.94
CA PRO A 52 -4.80 -15.97 -7.54
C PRO A 52 -5.10 -17.38 -7.06
N GLN A 53 -4.14 -18.06 -6.43
CA GLN A 53 -4.34 -19.42 -5.91
C GLN A 53 -4.99 -19.40 -4.53
N LYS A 54 -4.92 -18.27 -3.82
CA LYS A 54 -5.52 -18.05 -2.51
C LYS A 54 -6.73 -17.10 -2.58
N PRO A 55 -7.65 -17.16 -1.59
CA PRO A 55 -8.73 -16.19 -1.48
C PRO A 55 -8.18 -14.76 -1.40
N LEU A 56 -8.83 -13.82 -2.09
CA LEU A 56 -8.44 -12.42 -2.09
C LEU A 56 -8.71 -11.75 -0.74
N ILE A 57 -7.79 -10.88 -0.31
CA ILE A 57 -7.99 -9.94 0.80
C ILE A 57 -7.45 -8.56 0.39
N LEU A 58 -8.19 -7.50 0.68
CA LEU A 58 -7.72 -6.14 0.41
C LEU A 58 -6.91 -5.61 1.59
N VAL A 59 -5.64 -5.30 1.39
CA VAL A 59 -4.77 -4.72 2.40
C VAL A 59 -4.74 -3.20 2.23
N THR A 60 -5.12 -2.45 3.27
CA THR A 60 -5.14 -0.98 3.26
C THR A 60 -4.16 -0.40 4.27
N GLN A 61 -3.60 0.77 3.96
CA GLN A 61 -2.42 1.33 4.64
C GLN A 61 -2.79 2.51 5.57
N GLY A 62 -3.95 2.43 6.22
CA GLY A 62 -4.33 3.40 7.26
C GLY A 62 -4.77 4.77 6.78
N ASP A 63 -5.13 4.91 5.50
CA ASP A 63 -5.78 6.11 5.00
C ASP A 63 -7.02 6.47 5.84
N PRO A 64 -7.23 7.76 6.14
CA PRO A 64 -8.38 8.20 6.91
C PRO A 64 -9.68 7.94 6.14
N TYR A 65 -10.80 7.88 6.87
CA TYR A 65 -12.10 7.83 6.23
C TYR A 65 -12.37 9.12 5.44
N GLU A 66 -12.50 9.00 4.11
CA GLU A 66 -12.82 10.11 3.22
C GLU A 66 -13.80 9.66 2.13
N GLY A 67 -14.70 10.56 1.71
CA GLY A 67 -15.68 10.29 0.65
C GLY A 67 -15.11 10.31 -0.78
N ARG A 68 -13.79 10.42 -0.93
CA ARG A 68 -13.04 10.52 -2.19
C ARG A 68 -11.64 9.91 -2.02
N GLY A 69 -10.86 9.86 -3.10
CA GLY A 69 -9.51 9.31 -3.09
C GLY A 69 -9.45 7.83 -2.72
N ILE A 70 -8.25 7.38 -2.35
CA ILE A 70 -7.92 5.96 -2.12
C ILE A 70 -8.83 5.29 -1.08
N SER A 71 -9.24 6.01 -0.04
CA SER A 71 -10.17 5.53 0.99
C SER A 71 -11.52 5.11 0.39
N ALA A 72 -12.16 6.00 -0.40
CA ALA A 72 -13.42 5.68 -1.07
C ALA A 72 -13.27 4.65 -2.21
N ILE A 73 -12.16 4.69 -2.94
CA ILE A 73 -11.86 3.74 -4.02
C ILE A 73 -11.73 2.32 -3.47
N THR A 74 -10.92 2.12 -2.42
CA THR A 74 -10.68 0.79 -1.83
C THR A 74 -11.95 0.19 -1.21
N ARG A 75 -12.81 0.99 -0.58
CA ARG A 75 -14.16 0.53 -0.16
C ARG A 75 -14.97 0.00 -1.34
N SER A 76 -15.03 0.77 -2.43
CA SER A 76 -15.79 0.43 -3.62
C SER A 76 -15.24 -0.84 -4.30
N VAL A 77 -13.91 -1.00 -4.36
CA VAL A 77 -13.27 -2.21 -4.88
C VAL A 77 -13.55 -3.42 -3.98
N SER A 78 -13.46 -3.26 -2.66
CA SER A 78 -13.79 -4.32 -1.68
C SER A 78 -15.25 -4.77 -1.81
N ASP A 79 -16.19 -3.83 -1.96
CA ASP A 79 -17.61 -4.15 -2.18
C ASP A 79 -17.82 -4.90 -3.49
N ARG A 80 -17.19 -4.45 -4.58
CA ARG A 80 -17.35 -5.05 -5.92
C ARG A 80 -16.73 -6.44 -6.02
N LEU A 81 -15.62 -6.69 -5.31
CA LEU A 81 -14.99 -8.00 -5.23
C LEU A 81 -15.64 -8.91 -4.18
N GLY A 82 -16.47 -8.36 -3.28
CA GLY A 82 -17.07 -9.11 -2.19
C GLY A 82 -16.06 -9.58 -1.12
N ILE A 83 -14.94 -8.86 -0.96
CA ILE A 83 -13.82 -9.25 -0.09
C ILE A 83 -13.72 -8.38 1.16
N TYR A 84 -13.11 -8.93 2.22
CA TYR A 84 -12.80 -8.20 3.44
C TYR A 84 -11.49 -7.42 3.33
N ARG A 85 -11.22 -6.62 4.37
CA ARG A 85 -10.00 -5.82 4.47
C ARG A 85 -9.13 -6.24 5.66
N ILE A 86 -7.83 -6.07 5.47
CA ILE A 86 -6.84 -6.00 6.55
C ILE A 86 -6.29 -4.58 6.58
N LEU A 87 -6.19 -4.01 7.78
CA LEU A 87 -5.62 -2.69 7.99
C LEU A 87 -4.17 -2.84 8.47
N VAL A 88 -3.23 -2.35 7.68
CA VAL A 88 -1.85 -2.10 8.14
C VAL A 88 -1.74 -0.63 8.54
N PHE A 89 -1.18 -0.35 9.72
CA PHE A 89 -1.11 1.00 10.25
C PHE A 89 0.21 1.30 10.97
N LEU A 90 0.70 2.53 10.86
CA LEU A 90 1.81 3.03 11.68
C LEU A 90 1.47 3.01 13.18
N ASP A 91 2.39 2.46 13.98
CA ASP A 91 2.32 2.46 15.44
C ASP A 91 2.17 3.87 16.02
N GLN A 92 1.52 3.97 17.18
CA GLN A 92 1.27 5.26 17.84
C GLN A 92 2.57 6.01 18.20
N SER A 93 3.66 5.29 18.43
CA SER A 93 5.00 5.85 18.67
C SER A 93 5.63 6.49 17.43
N ILE A 94 5.16 6.14 16.23
CA ILE A 94 5.62 6.72 14.95
C ILE A 94 4.71 7.89 14.57
N VAL A 95 3.40 7.65 14.49
CA VAL A 95 2.40 8.68 14.18
C VAL A 95 1.12 8.41 14.99
N SER A 96 0.90 9.20 16.04
CA SER A 96 -0.17 8.94 17.02
C SER A 96 -1.59 9.06 16.47
N TYR A 97 -1.80 9.86 15.42
CA TYR A 97 -3.12 10.08 14.81
C TYR A 97 -3.46 9.04 13.73
N HIS A 98 -2.50 8.24 13.28
CA HIS A 98 -2.67 7.39 12.09
C HIS A 98 -3.69 6.28 12.34
N ALA A 99 -3.44 5.41 13.32
CA ALA A 99 -4.34 4.30 13.64
C ALA A 99 -5.76 4.76 14.05
N PRO A 100 -5.94 5.80 14.89
CA PRO A 100 -7.28 6.27 15.26
C PRO A 100 -8.11 6.79 14.07
N ASN A 101 -7.47 7.39 13.07
CA ASN A 101 -8.18 7.98 11.93
C ASN A 101 -8.42 7.00 10.77
N ALA A 102 -7.68 5.88 10.75
CA ALA A 102 -7.73 4.89 9.69
C ALA A 102 -9.15 4.35 9.42
N ASP A 103 -9.49 4.23 8.14
CA ASP A 103 -10.75 3.65 7.70
C ASP A 103 -10.83 2.14 8.01
N ARG A 104 -11.76 1.77 8.89
CA ARG A 104 -12.01 0.39 9.32
C ARG A 104 -13.17 -0.32 8.61
N TYR A 105 -13.73 0.27 7.54
CA TYR A 105 -14.81 -0.38 6.80
C TYR A 105 -14.39 -1.77 6.31
N LYS A 106 -15.15 -2.81 6.68
CA LYS A 106 -14.89 -4.23 6.38
C LYS A 106 -13.53 -4.77 6.85
N VAL A 107 -12.84 -4.06 7.76
CA VAL A 107 -11.59 -4.54 8.34
C VAL A 107 -11.90 -5.69 9.30
N ARG A 108 -11.21 -6.84 9.10
CA ARG A 108 -11.32 -8.01 9.98
C ARG A 108 -10.10 -8.20 10.88
N HIS A 109 -8.93 -7.80 10.40
CA HIS A 109 -7.68 -7.86 11.15
C HIS A 109 -6.93 -6.54 10.98
N GLU A 110 -6.24 -6.14 12.04
CA GLU A 110 -5.35 -4.98 12.05
C GLU A 110 -3.92 -5.48 12.30
N ILE A 111 -2.94 -4.90 11.63
CA ILE A 111 -1.53 -5.25 11.71
C ILE A 111 -0.73 -3.96 11.93
N PRO A 112 -0.06 -3.78 13.09
CA PRO A 112 0.82 -2.65 13.27
C PRO A 112 2.05 -2.78 12.36
N PHE A 113 2.55 -1.65 11.87
CA PHE A 113 3.72 -1.57 10.99
C PHE A 113 4.95 -2.25 11.61
N SER A 114 5.19 -2.04 12.90
CA SER A 114 6.28 -2.67 13.66
C SER A 114 6.26 -4.20 13.56
N LEU A 115 5.08 -4.83 13.49
CA LEU A 115 4.96 -6.27 13.36
C LEU A 115 5.40 -6.77 11.98
N LEU A 116 5.09 -6.04 10.91
CA LEU A 116 5.60 -6.36 9.57
C LEU A 116 7.12 -6.20 9.51
N VAL A 117 7.65 -5.13 10.12
CA VAL A 117 9.09 -4.88 10.20
C VAL A 117 9.80 -6.02 10.92
N ASN A 118 9.30 -6.43 12.10
CA ASN A 118 9.87 -7.55 12.84
C ASN A 118 9.82 -8.84 12.04
N ARG A 119 8.66 -9.17 11.43
CA ARG A 119 8.51 -10.39 10.65
C ARG A 119 9.48 -10.47 9.47
N LEU A 120 9.73 -9.35 8.78
CA LEU A 120 10.69 -9.27 7.68
C LEU A 120 12.14 -9.36 8.18
N ASN A 121 12.47 -8.69 9.29
CA ASN A 121 13.81 -8.77 9.89
C ASN A 121 14.13 -10.19 10.38
N ASP A 122 13.16 -10.88 10.96
CA ASP A 122 13.32 -12.27 11.43
C ASP A 122 13.55 -13.24 10.27
N GLU A 123 13.04 -12.92 9.07
CA GLU A 123 13.27 -13.71 7.85
C GLU A 123 14.61 -13.38 7.19
N ASP A 124 14.92 -12.09 7.05
CA ASP A 124 16.18 -11.59 6.48
C ASP A 124 16.45 -10.17 6.99
N GLU A 125 17.40 -10.05 7.91
CA GLU A 125 17.79 -8.79 8.57
C GLU A 125 18.25 -7.68 7.61
N ARG A 126 18.51 -7.99 6.32
CA ARG A 126 18.95 -7.03 5.30
C ARG A 126 17.79 -6.31 4.63
N VAL A 127 16.58 -6.89 4.63
CA VAL A 127 15.44 -6.38 3.86
C VAL A 127 15.01 -4.98 4.32
N ILE A 128 14.84 -4.77 5.62
CA ILE A 128 14.42 -3.46 6.16
C ILE A 128 15.49 -2.38 5.94
N PRO A 129 16.79 -2.63 6.22
CA PRO A 129 17.85 -1.70 5.84
C PRO A 129 17.86 -1.31 4.35
N LEU A 130 17.64 -2.26 3.44
CA LEU A 130 17.61 -2.00 1.99
C LEU A 130 16.43 -1.09 1.61
N ILE A 131 15.22 -1.39 2.12
CA ILE A 131 14.04 -0.57 1.88
C ILE A 131 14.24 0.84 2.44
N ASN A 132 14.73 0.95 3.68
CA ASN A 132 15.04 2.24 4.31
C ASN A 132 16.01 3.06 3.47
N GLY A 133 17.14 2.46 3.08
CA GLY A 133 18.17 3.14 2.31
C GLY A 133 17.64 3.70 0.98
N LEU A 134 16.89 2.89 0.23
CA LEU A 134 16.36 3.33 -1.06
C LEU A 134 15.20 4.33 -0.93
N VAL A 135 14.37 4.24 0.12
CA VAL A 135 13.38 5.29 0.44
C VAL A 135 14.08 6.60 0.79
N ASP A 136 15.12 6.55 1.62
CA ASP A 136 15.86 7.73 2.05
C ASP A 136 16.59 8.40 0.88
N GLU A 137 17.22 7.62 0.00
CA GLU A 137 17.83 8.10 -1.23
C GLU A 137 16.79 8.78 -2.15
N ASN A 138 15.65 8.12 -2.39
CA ASN A 138 14.57 8.66 -3.21
C ASN A 138 14.00 9.96 -2.62
N LEU A 139 13.85 10.03 -1.29
CA LEU A 139 13.36 11.22 -0.60
C LEU A 139 14.35 12.38 -0.72
N GLN A 140 15.65 12.10 -0.58
CA GLN A 140 16.71 13.09 -0.74
C GLN A 140 16.75 13.61 -2.18
N ASN A 141 16.70 12.73 -3.18
CA ASN A 141 16.68 13.11 -4.59
C ASN A 141 15.49 14.01 -4.93
N LYS A 142 14.29 13.64 -4.48
CA LYS A 142 13.08 14.47 -4.65
C LYS A 142 13.20 15.82 -3.96
N THR A 143 13.76 15.85 -2.76
CA THR A 143 13.95 17.09 -2.00
C THR A 143 14.93 18.03 -2.69
N MET A 144 16.08 17.52 -3.14
CA MET A 144 17.07 18.31 -3.89
C MET A 144 16.45 18.88 -5.18
N LYS A 145 15.68 18.07 -5.91
CA LYS A 145 14.99 18.51 -7.13
C LYS A 145 13.99 19.64 -6.84
N ARG A 146 13.16 19.52 -5.80
CA ARG A 146 12.23 20.59 -5.39
C ARG A 146 12.95 21.88 -4.99
N GLN A 147 14.06 21.77 -4.27
CA GLN A 147 14.86 22.93 -3.88
C GLN A 147 15.47 23.63 -5.10
N ALA A 148 15.95 22.87 -6.09
CA ALA A 148 16.42 23.43 -7.36
C ALA A 148 15.30 24.14 -8.15
N GLU A 149 14.04 23.72 -7.98
CA GLU A 149 12.85 24.40 -8.51
C GLU A 149 12.36 25.57 -7.64
N GLY A 150 13.09 25.96 -6.58
CA GLY A 150 12.70 27.02 -5.67
C GLY A 150 11.54 26.67 -4.72
N LYS A 151 11.18 25.39 -4.61
CA LYS A 151 10.15 24.88 -3.71
C LYS A 151 10.75 24.41 -2.39
N GLN A 152 9.93 24.38 -1.34
CA GLN A 152 10.31 23.74 -0.08
C GLN A 152 10.52 22.23 -0.27
N GLY A 153 11.41 21.66 0.57
CA GLY A 153 11.66 20.23 0.64
C GLY A 153 10.42 19.43 1.02
N LEU A 154 10.48 18.11 0.82
CA LEU A 154 9.37 17.25 1.20
C LEU A 154 9.23 17.19 2.73
N PRO A 155 8.00 17.21 3.28
CA PRO A 155 7.76 17.05 4.70
C PRO A 155 8.31 15.74 5.27
N GLU A 156 8.75 15.76 6.52
CA GLU A 156 9.33 14.60 7.22
C GLU A 156 8.42 13.37 7.22
N TYR A 157 7.11 13.57 7.31
CA TYR A 157 6.13 12.48 7.33
C TYR A 157 6.21 11.61 6.06
N TYR A 158 6.69 12.13 4.92
CA TYR A 158 6.80 11.38 3.67
C TYR A 158 7.57 10.07 3.86
N ARG A 159 8.63 10.11 4.67
CA ARG A 159 9.44 8.93 4.96
C ARG A 159 8.59 7.82 5.58
N ASN A 160 7.82 8.14 6.63
CA ASN A 160 7.03 7.15 7.36
C ASN A 160 5.96 6.51 6.47
N PHE A 161 5.27 7.30 5.63
CA PHE A 161 4.25 6.76 4.74
C PHE A 161 4.82 6.02 3.53
N ALA A 162 5.98 6.43 3.01
CA ALA A 162 6.69 5.66 1.98
C ALA A 162 7.15 4.31 2.54
N LEU A 163 7.67 4.27 3.77
CA LEU A 163 8.05 3.01 4.42
C LEU A 163 6.83 2.13 4.69
N LEU A 164 5.74 2.69 5.21
CA LEU A 164 4.48 1.97 5.37
C LEU A 164 4.06 1.30 4.05
N GLN A 165 4.12 2.06 2.96
CA GLN A 165 3.72 1.58 1.64
C GLN A 165 4.58 0.38 1.19
N GLU A 166 5.90 0.55 1.19
CA GLU A 166 6.82 -0.45 0.63
C GLU A 166 6.97 -1.68 1.51
N VAL A 167 7.08 -1.51 2.84
CA VAL A 167 7.13 -2.62 3.79
C VAL A 167 5.85 -3.43 3.74
N THR A 168 4.68 -2.79 3.59
CA THR A 168 3.41 -3.52 3.46
C THR A 168 3.42 -4.46 2.25
N LYS A 169 3.85 -3.97 1.08
CA LYS A 169 3.91 -4.80 -0.14
C LYS A 169 4.90 -5.95 0.02
N VAL A 170 6.12 -5.64 0.46
CA VAL A 170 7.17 -6.67 0.60
C VAL A 170 6.76 -7.72 1.63
N ALA A 171 6.19 -7.30 2.78
CA ALA A 171 5.70 -8.24 3.78
C ALA A 171 4.54 -9.09 3.25
N CYS A 172 3.59 -8.50 2.52
CA CYS A 172 2.51 -9.24 1.87
C CYS A 172 3.07 -10.31 0.92
N LYS A 173 4.00 -9.95 0.02
CA LYS A 173 4.64 -10.90 -0.90
C LYS A 173 5.35 -12.03 -0.16
N ARG A 174 6.11 -11.70 0.88
CA ARG A 174 6.92 -12.66 1.65
C ARG A 174 6.09 -13.62 2.50
N ILE A 175 5.10 -13.08 3.22
CA ILE A 175 4.22 -13.86 4.11
C ILE A 175 3.26 -14.72 3.30
N CYS A 176 2.72 -14.19 2.20
CA CYS A 176 1.69 -14.87 1.43
C CYS A 176 2.25 -15.69 0.26
N GLY A 177 3.46 -15.43 -0.21
CA GLY A 177 4.02 -16.01 -1.43
C GLY A 177 3.40 -15.49 -2.73
N GLU A 178 2.40 -14.61 -2.64
CA GLU A 178 1.68 -14.00 -3.75
C GLU A 178 1.35 -12.55 -3.40
N LEU A 179 1.16 -11.69 -4.42
CA LEU A 179 0.78 -10.29 -4.26
C LEU A 179 0.13 -9.79 -5.55
N THR A 180 -0.87 -8.92 -5.42
CA THR A 180 -1.29 -8.01 -6.50
C THR A 180 -1.26 -6.57 -5.98
N VAL A 181 -0.66 -5.66 -6.74
CA VAL A 181 -0.62 -4.22 -6.44
C VAL A 181 -1.24 -3.45 -7.59
N ALA A 182 -2.38 -2.80 -7.36
CA ALA A 182 -3.04 -1.97 -8.35
C ALA A 182 -2.79 -0.48 -8.12
N GLN A 183 -2.59 0.28 -9.19
CA GLN A 183 -2.50 1.73 -9.13
C GLN A 183 -3.85 2.37 -9.46
N THR A 184 -4.18 3.50 -8.82
CA THR A 184 -5.41 4.25 -9.14
C THR A 184 -5.23 5.30 -10.25
N SER A 185 -4.03 5.43 -10.81
CA SER A 185 -3.71 6.43 -11.83
C SER A 185 -2.58 5.94 -12.72
N SER A 186 -2.64 6.28 -14.01
CA SER A 186 -1.54 6.06 -14.96
C SER A 186 -0.49 7.17 -14.89
N TYR A 187 -0.84 8.28 -14.25
CA TYR A 187 0.07 9.38 -13.91
C TYR A 187 0.26 9.44 -12.40
N LEU A 188 1.51 9.30 -11.96
CA LEU A 188 1.91 9.51 -10.57
C LEU A 188 2.80 10.74 -10.50
N ASP A 189 2.39 11.72 -9.70
CA ASP A 189 3.24 12.87 -9.39
C ASP A 189 4.52 12.36 -8.72
N GLU A 190 5.68 12.73 -9.26
CA GLU A 190 7.01 12.36 -8.75
C GLU A 190 7.22 12.75 -7.28
N TYR A 191 6.54 13.81 -6.83
CA TYR A 191 6.59 14.30 -5.46
C TYR A 191 5.49 13.72 -4.58
N SER A 192 4.68 12.77 -5.06
CA SER A 192 3.71 12.04 -4.24
C SER A 192 4.36 10.88 -3.48
N ILE A 193 3.72 10.44 -2.39
CA ILE A 193 4.10 9.19 -1.69
C ILE A 193 3.91 7.99 -2.61
N SER A 194 2.84 7.94 -3.42
CA SER A 194 2.58 6.81 -4.31
C SER A 194 3.72 6.56 -5.30
N SER A 195 4.47 7.59 -5.72
CA SER A 195 5.62 7.40 -6.62
C SER A 195 6.80 6.64 -6.00
N PHE A 196 6.80 6.35 -4.69
CA PHE A 196 7.76 5.43 -4.07
C PHE A 196 7.49 3.96 -4.41
N TYR A 197 6.41 3.64 -5.14
CA TYR A 197 6.00 2.26 -5.44
C TYR A 197 7.08 1.37 -6.07
N ARG A 198 8.10 2.00 -6.67
CA ARG A 198 9.21 1.36 -7.35
C ARG A 198 10.29 0.83 -6.42
N VAL A 199 10.28 1.17 -5.12
CA VAL A 199 11.34 0.74 -4.19
C VAL A 199 11.40 -0.78 -4.11
N GLY A 200 10.26 -1.44 -3.84
CA GLY A 200 10.22 -2.91 -3.80
C GLY A 200 10.62 -3.55 -5.14
N LEU A 201 10.19 -2.97 -6.27
CA LEU A 201 10.52 -3.44 -7.62
C LEU A 201 12.02 -3.33 -7.91
N ASN A 202 12.62 -2.16 -7.65
CA ASN A 202 14.03 -1.88 -7.90
C ASN A 202 14.95 -2.76 -7.06
N LEU A 203 14.52 -3.16 -5.86
CA LEU A 203 15.23 -4.09 -4.99
C LEU A 203 14.99 -5.56 -5.34
N GLY A 204 14.10 -5.87 -6.30
CA GLY A 204 13.71 -7.24 -6.63
C GLY A 204 12.97 -7.96 -5.50
N LEU A 205 12.31 -7.21 -4.61
CA LEU A 205 11.57 -7.75 -3.46
C LEU A 205 10.09 -8.03 -3.80
N ILE A 206 9.59 -7.42 -4.87
CA ILE A 206 8.33 -7.72 -5.54
C ILE A 206 8.58 -7.72 -7.06
N ASP A 207 7.71 -8.38 -7.82
CA ASP A 207 7.88 -8.58 -9.25
C ASP A 207 7.02 -7.60 -10.06
N GLU A 208 7.43 -7.26 -11.28
CA GLU A 208 6.59 -6.49 -12.22
C GLU A 208 5.28 -7.21 -12.54
N SER A 209 5.27 -8.56 -12.47
CA SER A 209 4.06 -9.36 -12.61
C SER A 209 3.10 -9.21 -11.43
N ASP A 210 3.53 -8.69 -10.28
CA ASP A 210 2.63 -8.37 -9.18
C ASP A 210 1.86 -7.05 -9.44
N MET A 211 2.28 -6.25 -10.42
CA MET A 211 1.73 -4.91 -10.67
C MET A 211 0.57 -4.91 -11.67
N VAL A 212 -0.49 -4.18 -11.34
CA VAL A 212 -1.63 -3.88 -12.20
C VAL A 212 -1.68 -2.38 -12.46
N LEU A 213 -1.19 -2.00 -13.64
CA LEU A 213 -1.15 -0.60 -14.05
C LEU A 213 -2.55 -0.09 -14.36
N PHE A 214 -2.79 1.17 -13.99
CA PHE A 214 -4.01 1.85 -14.39
C PHE A 214 -3.99 2.08 -15.91
N PRO A 215 -5.06 1.73 -16.66
CA PRO A 215 -5.11 1.96 -18.09
C PRO A 215 -4.88 3.43 -18.46
N LEU A 216 -4.15 3.66 -19.55
CA LEU A 216 -4.07 4.99 -20.15
C LEU A 216 -5.46 5.36 -20.71
N GLU A 217 -5.92 6.59 -20.45
CA GLU A 217 -7.11 7.12 -21.11
C GLU A 217 -6.87 7.09 -22.64
N ARG A 218 -7.79 6.46 -23.37
CA ARG A 218 -7.79 6.43 -24.83
C ARG A 218 -8.60 7.59 -25.39
#